data_AF-A0A0G2I2J7-F1
#
_entry.id   AF-A0A0G2I2J7-F1
#
_cell.length_a   1.000
_cell.length_b   1.000
_cell.length_c   1.000
_cell.angle_alpha   90.00
_cell.angle_beta   90.00
_cell.angle_gamma   90.00
#
_symmetry.space_group_name_H-M   'P 1'
#
loop_
_entity.id
_entity.type
_entity.pdbx_description
1 polymer ?
#
loop_
_entity_poly.entity_id
_entity_poly.type
_entity_poly.pdbx_seq_one_letter_code
_entity_poly.pdbx_strand_id
1 'polypeptide(L)'
;MELLLELGGDIVTGIIDAEDDNGSTALDYALKLNEPECISMLLEKGAEMDVETIQNIARWEMTSGQSAVTPVLAEALVRRREKLLCVANETIEGRKLLDSLRLKKENLVQEDAFELVQALREKGVSLPKAFQSVQPGSVYHCAYMNDETAESLLSAGFTHTDVEFLGFTPLMTIDLVGLSHRYESKIMYSHSALGLVDWFLNHGEDLNRPIPADAVTRRTAIRGDTSHDVCLVHRIARELGQSMRYQTAFGSERHTAVLQRVLTSPGLDSCECLCTQNGCSAASILAREVWKLANGTITPGEVSGFDRTNWRVIMDLLTSRLSDHPGARQFASDFIRLSTFERIGMSHTCCKYIDNSGKYEEPGNGVTFAILKGEYKMVEIMDPSEVSEIQEEERYLAGLLEALMEEFEVKYEELGLSLAEFFLTYWWVHMDEVDAGNKVSREELEALWTTGAVLDA
;
A
#
# COMPACT_ATOMS: atom_id res chain seq x y z
N MET A 1 32.79 -24.80 3.79
CA MET A 1 33.22 -23.39 3.77
C MET A 1 34.28 -23.12 4.82
N GLU A 2 34.01 -23.43 6.09
CA GLU A 2 34.94 -23.27 7.22
C GLU A 2 36.37 -23.77 6.95
N LEU A 3 36.52 -25.02 6.47
CA LEU A 3 37.83 -25.59 6.11
C LEU A 3 38.57 -24.81 5.02
N LEU A 4 37.86 -24.22 4.04
CA LEU A 4 38.48 -23.41 2.99
C LEU A 4 38.91 -22.05 3.52
N LEU A 5 38.13 -21.45 4.42
CA LEU A 5 38.49 -20.20 5.09
C LEU A 5 39.69 -20.38 6.03
N GLU A 6 39.76 -21.53 6.70
CA GLU A 6 40.86 -21.89 7.59
C GLU A 6 42.16 -22.19 6.82
N LEU A 7 42.09 -22.99 5.75
CA LEU A 7 43.26 -23.38 4.97
C LEU A 7 43.73 -22.31 3.98
N GLY A 8 42.82 -21.48 3.48
CA GLY A 8 43.11 -20.45 2.48
C GLY A 8 43.71 -19.16 3.06
N GLY A 9 43.57 -18.91 4.37
CA GLY A 9 44.11 -17.74 5.03
C GLY A 9 43.77 -16.42 4.30
N ASP A 10 44.76 -15.55 4.13
CA ASP A 10 44.58 -14.25 3.47
C ASP A 10 44.24 -14.36 1.98
N ILE A 11 44.55 -15.47 1.31
CA ILE A 11 44.26 -15.67 -0.12
C ILE A 11 42.76 -15.62 -0.38
N VAL A 12 41.95 -16.06 0.58
CA VAL A 12 40.48 -16.05 0.48
C VAL A 12 39.95 -14.63 0.26
N THR A 13 40.53 -13.62 0.91
CA THR A 13 40.06 -12.22 0.75
C THR A 13 40.21 -11.72 -0.69
N GLY A 14 41.17 -12.25 -1.46
CA GLY A 14 41.38 -11.88 -2.86
C GLY A 14 40.44 -12.59 -3.85
N ILE A 15 39.71 -13.63 -3.41
CA ILE A 15 38.79 -14.41 -4.25
C ILE A 15 37.37 -14.48 -3.68
N ILE A 16 37.10 -13.77 -2.58
CA ILE A 16 35.83 -13.86 -1.83
C ILE A 16 34.63 -13.46 -2.70
N ASP A 17 34.84 -12.48 -3.60
CA ASP A 17 33.88 -11.98 -4.58
C ASP A 17 34.21 -12.47 -6.01
N ALA A 18 34.96 -13.56 -6.14
CA ALA A 18 35.21 -14.14 -7.46
C ALA A 18 33.89 -14.68 -8.04
N GLU A 19 33.57 -14.24 -9.24
CA GLU A 19 32.40 -14.68 -9.99
C GLU A 19 32.70 -15.97 -10.78
N ASP A 20 31.71 -16.84 -10.89
CA ASP A 20 31.72 -17.96 -11.82
C ASP A 20 31.35 -17.54 -13.25
N ASP A 21 31.27 -18.51 -14.17
CA ASP A 21 30.90 -18.26 -15.58
C ASP A 21 29.49 -17.66 -15.75
N ASN A 22 28.66 -17.69 -14.70
CA ASN A 22 27.32 -17.10 -14.66
C ASN A 22 27.28 -15.74 -13.94
N GLY A 23 28.43 -15.19 -13.52
CA GLY A 23 28.48 -13.95 -12.75
C GLY A 23 28.02 -14.11 -11.30
N SER A 24 27.94 -15.34 -10.75
CA SER A 24 27.53 -15.58 -9.36
C SER A 24 28.74 -15.75 -8.44
N THR A 25 28.73 -15.06 -7.31
CA THR A 25 29.73 -15.15 -6.24
C THR A 25 29.42 -16.28 -5.25
N ALA A 26 30.37 -16.61 -4.38
CA ALA A 26 30.13 -17.53 -3.26
C ALA A 26 28.96 -17.08 -2.36
N LEU A 27 28.78 -15.76 -2.20
CA LEU A 27 27.70 -15.18 -1.41
C LEU A 27 26.34 -15.35 -2.09
N ASP A 28 26.26 -15.20 -3.41
CA ASP A 28 25.03 -15.44 -4.17
C ASP A 28 24.53 -16.87 -4.00
N TYR A 29 25.45 -17.85 -3.99
CA TYR A 29 25.11 -19.24 -3.72
C TYR A 29 24.63 -19.46 -2.28
N ALA A 30 25.29 -18.85 -1.29
CA ALA A 30 24.87 -18.97 0.10
C ALA A 30 23.47 -18.37 0.35
N LEU A 31 23.15 -17.24 -0.29
CA LEU A 31 21.82 -16.64 -0.31
C LEU A 31 20.77 -17.55 -0.95
N LYS A 32 21.06 -18.06 -2.16
CA LYS A 32 20.16 -18.97 -2.90
C LYS A 32 19.87 -20.25 -2.12
N LEU A 33 20.85 -20.76 -1.37
CA LEU A 33 20.74 -21.97 -0.57
C LEU A 33 20.16 -21.75 0.82
N ASN A 34 19.90 -20.49 1.23
CA ASN A 34 19.35 -20.13 2.55
C ASN A 34 20.28 -20.58 3.70
N GLU A 35 21.60 -20.38 3.56
CA GLU A 35 22.64 -20.85 4.50
C GLU A 35 23.21 -19.69 5.36
N PRO A 36 22.59 -19.36 6.51
CA PRO A 36 22.94 -18.17 7.30
C PRO A 36 24.37 -18.18 7.83
N GLU A 37 24.90 -19.34 8.23
CA GLU A 37 26.28 -19.46 8.73
C GLU A 37 27.30 -19.16 7.63
N CYS A 38 27.04 -19.63 6.41
CA CYS A 38 27.89 -19.35 5.26
C CYS A 38 27.89 -17.84 4.93
N ILE A 39 26.71 -17.21 4.96
CA ILE A 39 26.58 -15.76 4.75
C ILE A 39 27.36 -15.00 5.81
N SER A 40 27.17 -15.31 7.11
CA SER A 40 27.88 -14.62 8.20
C SER A 40 29.39 -14.72 8.03
N MET A 41 29.91 -15.92 7.72
CA MET A 41 31.33 -16.15 7.49
C MET A 41 31.87 -15.35 6.30
N LEU A 42 31.16 -15.32 5.18
CA LEU A 42 31.57 -14.57 3.98
C LEU A 42 31.62 -13.07 4.24
N LEU A 43 30.59 -12.52 4.90
CA LEU A 43 30.52 -11.09 5.24
C LEU A 43 31.60 -10.67 6.24
N GLU A 44 31.93 -11.53 7.21
CA GLU A 44 33.03 -11.30 8.15
C GLU A 44 34.39 -11.28 7.46
N LYS A 45 34.54 -12.03 6.36
CA LYS A 45 35.75 -12.04 5.52
C LYS A 45 35.78 -10.94 4.46
N GLY A 46 34.77 -10.07 4.44
CA GLY A 46 34.75 -8.86 3.62
C GLY A 46 34.10 -9.03 2.25
N ALA A 47 33.31 -10.08 2.03
CA ALA A 47 32.51 -10.22 0.81
C ALA A 47 31.66 -8.95 0.57
N GLU A 48 31.68 -8.45 -0.65
CA GLU A 48 30.91 -7.27 -1.05
C GLU A 48 29.42 -7.63 -1.14
N MET A 49 28.59 -6.98 -0.32
CA MET A 49 27.14 -7.10 -0.39
C MET A 49 26.46 -5.77 -0.14
N ASP A 50 25.56 -5.38 -1.03
CA ASP A 50 24.68 -4.25 -0.81
C ASP A 50 23.49 -4.64 0.08
N VAL A 51 23.62 -4.39 1.38
CA VAL A 51 22.57 -4.57 2.39
C VAL A 51 21.81 -3.27 2.70
N GLU A 52 22.20 -2.15 2.09
CA GLU A 52 21.58 -0.84 2.33
C GLU A 52 20.19 -0.74 1.71
N THR A 53 19.98 -1.48 0.62
CA THR A 53 18.69 -1.53 -0.06
C THR A 53 17.87 -2.68 0.54
N ILE A 54 16.90 -2.37 1.41
CA ILE A 54 16.02 -3.38 2.03
C ILE A 54 15.23 -4.18 0.99
N GLN A 55 14.94 -3.59 -0.17
CA GLN A 55 14.36 -4.32 -1.31
C GLN A 55 15.23 -5.51 -1.73
N ASN A 56 16.56 -5.43 -1.58
CA ASN A 56 17.43 -6.56 -1.86
C ASN A 56 17.23 -7.67 -0.82
N ILE A 57 17.22 -7.31 0.48
CA ILE A 57 16.95 -8.23 1.60
C ILE A 57 15.64 -8.98 1.35
N ALA A 58 14.56 -8.24 1.13
CA ALA A 58 13.23 -8.82 0.91
C ALA A 58 13.12 -9.60 -0.42
N ARG A 59 13.85 -9.20 -1.47
CA ARG A 59 13.88 -9.92 -2.76
C ARG A 59 14.57 -11.28 -2.65
N TRP A 60 15.59 -11.42 -1.80
CA TRP A 60 16.26 -12.70 -1.59
C TRP A 60 15.37 -13.69 -0.84
N GLU A 61 14.59 -13.23 0.16
CA GLU A 61 13.60 -14.06 0.84
C GLU A 61 12.57 -14.68 -0.13
N MET A 62 12.12 -13.90 -1.13
CA MET A 62 11.17 -14.42 -2.11
C MET A 62 11.68 -15.62 -2.89
N THR A 63 13.00 -15.78 -3.03
CA THR A 63 13.59 -16.88 -3.79
C THR A 63 13.75 -18.16 -2.98
N SER A 64 13.83 -18.07 -1.64
CA SER A 64 14.15 -19.19 -0.75
C SER A 64 13.04 -19.57 0.24
N GLY A 65 12.06 -18.69 0.51
CA GLY A 65 11.00 -18.89 1.50
C GLY A 65 11.28 -18.22 2.84
N GLN A 66 10.74 -18.76 3.95
CA GLN A 66 11.08 -18.29 5.31
C GLN A 66 12.60 -18.34 5.47
N SER A 67 13.23 -17.18 5.47
CA SER A 67 14.65 -17.11 5.26
C SER A 67 15.35 -16.99 6.60
N ALA A 68 16.05 -18.06 6.98
CA ALA A 68 16.94 -18.05 8.13
C ALA A 68 18.07 -17.00 7.96
N VAL A 69 18.23 -16.44 6.76
CA VAL A 69 19.25 -15.43 6.46
C VAL A 69 18.81 -14.00 6.79
N THR A 70 17.51 -13.71 6.91
CA THR A 70 17.03 -12.33 7.15
C THR A 70 17.60 -11.71 8.43
N PRO A 71 17.66 -12.43 9.58
CA PRO A 71 18.34 -11.91 10.76
C PRO A 71 19.83 -11.63 10.54
N VAL A 72 20.52 -12.46 9.75
CA VAL A 72 21.95 -12.28 9.41
C VAL A 72 22.15 -11.04 8.54
N LEU A 73 21.23 -10.80 7.58
CA LEU A 73 21.27 -9.61 6.73
C LEU A 73 20.97 -8.32 7.51
N ALA A 74 20.02 -8.36 8.44
CA ALA A 74 19.72 -7.25 9.35
C ALA A 74 20.95 -6.91 10.23
N GLU A 75 21.59 -7.92 10.81
CA GLU A 75 22.83 -7.76 11.59
C GLU A 75 23.99 -7.23 10.73
N ALA A 76 24.10 -7.67 9.47
CA ALA A 76 25.10 -7.15 8.54
C ALA A 76 24.89 -5.66 8.21
N LEU A 77 23.64 -5.18 8.22
CA LEU A 77 23.29 -3.77 8.09
C LEU A 77 23.61 -2.99 9.38
N VAL A 78 23.36 -3.55 10.57
CA VAL A 78 23.79 -2.96 11.86
C VAL A 78 25.29 -2.71 11.86
N ARG A 79 26.10 -3.74 11.56
CA ARG A 79 27.56 -3.62 11.42
C ARG A 79 27.96 -2.56 10.39
N ARG A 80 27.14 -2.32 9.36
CA ARG A 80 27.38 -1.24 8.38
C ARG A 80 27.20 0.14 9.00
N ARG A 81 26.11 0.33 9.73
CA ARG A 81 25.81 1.59 10.44
C ARG A 81 26.87 1.90 11.48
N GLU A 82 27.37 0.90 12.19
CA GLU A 82 28.51 1.05 13.12
C GLU A 82 29.79 1.48 12.40
N LYS A 83 30.12 0.87 11.25
CA LYS A 83 31.27 1.27 10.43
C LYS A 83 31.12 2.71 9.92
N LEU A 84 29.93 3.11 9.47
CA LEU A 84 29.65 4.48 9.04
C LEU A 84 29.90 5.47 10.20
N LEU A 85 29.43 5.14 11.39
CA LEU A 85 29.64 5.94 12.59
C LEU A 85 31.12 6.01 13.00
N CYS A 86 31.89 4.94 12.81
CA CYS A 86 33.33 4.92 13.02
C CYS A 86 34.05 5.89 12.06
N VAL A 87 33.75 5.80 10.76
CA VAL A 87 34.30 6.71 9.73
C VAL A 87 33.97 8.17 10.03
N ALA A 88 32.72 8.45 10.43
CA ALA A 88 32.31 9.80 10.84
C ALA A 88 33.13 10.29 12.04
N ASN A 89 33.35 9.43 13.05
CA ASN A 89 34.09 9.79 14.26
C ASN A 89 35.60 9.99 14.05
N GLU A 90 36.19 9.38 13.04
CA GLU A 90 37.63 9.51 12.75
C GLU A 90 38.00 10.92 12.25
N THR A 91 37.06 11.61 11.61
CA THR A 91 37.30 12.93 11.02
C THR A 91 36.79 14.07 11.92
N ILE A 92 37.48 15.22 11.89
CA ILE A 92 37.02 16.42 12.64
C ILE A 92 35.66 16.90 12.13
N GLU A 93 35.49 16.93 10.81
CA GLU A 93 34.22 17.36 10.19
C GLU A 93 33.09 16.37 10.49
N GLY A 94 33.35 15.06 10.44
CA GLY A 94 32.37 14.06 10.81
C GLY A 94 31.95 14.15 12.28
N ARG A 95 32.85 14.40 13.24
CA ARG A 95 32.45 14.62 14.65
C ARG A 95 31.51 15.82 14.82
N LYS A 96 31.77 16.94 14.13
CA LYS A 96 30.86 18.10 14.14
C LYS A 96 29.50 17.75 13.56
N LEU A 97 29.46 16.92 12.51
CA LEU A 97 28.21 16.45 11.91
C LEU A 97 27.42 15.57 12.88
N LEU A 98 28.07 14.64 13.57
CA LEU A 98 27.43 13.80 14.59
C LEU A 98 26.81 14.65 15.71
N ASP A 99 27.52 15.67 16.19
CA ASP A 99 26.98 16.62 17.18
C ASP A 99 25.75 17.37 16.64
N SER A 100 25.77 17.78 15.37
CA SER A 100 24.67 18.52 14.73
C SER A 100 23.41 17.66 14.51
N LEU A 101 23.61 16.38 14.17
CA LEU A 101 22.55 15.38 14.00
C LEU A 101 22.13 14.77 15.34
N ARG A 102 22.77 15.16 16.45
CA ARG A 102 22.56 14.60 17.80
C ARG A 102 22.79 13.08 17.86
N LEU A 103 23.63 12.56 16.98
CA LEU A 103 24.02 11.16 16.94
C LEU A 103 25.16 10.92 17.93
N LYS A 104 24.91 10.03 18.90
CA LYS A 104 25.94 9.58 19.84
C LYS A 104 26.69 8.38 19.27
N LYS A 105 27.93 8.19 19.72
CA LYS A 105 28.78 7.08 19.30
C LYS A 105 28.17 5.70 19.59
N GLU A 106 27.34 5.59 20.64
CA GLU A 106 26.67 4.32 20.98
C GLU A 106 25.34 4.11 20.25
N ASN A 107 24.84 5.10 19.51
CA ASN A 107 23.54 4.99 18.86
C ASN A 107 23.69 4.39 17.46
N LEU A 108 22.87 3.38 17.16
CA LEU A 108 22.71 2.90 15.81
C LEU A 108 22.18 4.04 14.92
N VAL A 109 22.87 4.30 13.81
CA VAL A 109 22.40 5.28 12.81
C VAL A 109 21.21 4.68 12.06
N GLN A 110 20.06 5.33 12.14
CA GLN A 110 18.80 4.85 11.57
C GLN A 110 18.44 5.68 10.32
N GLU A 111 17.43 6.55 10.40
CA GLU A 111 16.97 7.41 9.30
C GLU A 111 17.99 8.46 8.87
N ASP A 112 18.88 8.90 9.77
CA ASP A 112 19.92 9.91 9.47
C ASP A 112 21.08 9.40 8.60
N ALA A 113 21.06 8.13 8.22
CA ALA A 113 22.19 7.50 7.54
C ALA A 113 22.51 8.16 6.20
N PHE A 114 21.49 8.53 5.44
CA PHE A 114 21.65 9.16 4.14
C PHE A 114 22.25 10.55 4.26
N GLU A 115 21.69 11.37 5.14
CA GLU A 115 22.14 12.74 5.42
C GLU A 115 23.58 12.75 5.89
N LEU A 116 23.95 11.82 6.78
CA LEU A 116 25.32 11.65 7.24
C LEU A 116 26.27 11.29 6.08
N VAL A 117 25.89 10.35 5.22
CA VAL A 117 26.68 9.96 4.05
C VAL A 117 26.87 11.12 3.08
N GLN A 118 25.80 11.87 2.77
CA GLN A 118 25.89 13.03 1.88
C GLN A 118 26.80 14.11 2.47
N ALA A 119 26.60 14.45 3.74
CA ALA A 119 27.40 15.47 4.42
C ALA A 119 28.89 15.09 4.48
N LEU A 120 29.23 13.81 4.74
CA LEU A 120 30.61 13.35 4.71
C LEU A 120 31.24 13.48 3.32
N ARG A 121 30.49 13.16 2.25
CA ARG A 121 30.96 13.34 0.86
C ARG A 121 31.18 14.80 0.51
N GLU A 122 30.27 15.69 0.89
CA GLU A 122 30.41 17.13 0.67
C GLU A 122 31.65 17.72 1.37
N LYS A 123 32.05 17.14 2.50
CA LYS A 123 33.28 17.48 3.22
C LYS A 123 34.54 16.81 2.66
N GLY A 124 34.42 16.05 1.58
CA GLY A 124 35.54 15.36 0.93
C GLY A 124 36.04 14.13 1.68
N VAL A 125 35.25 13.55 2.58
CA VAL A 125 35.59 12.29 3.25
C VAL A 125 35.41 11.14 2.25
N SER A 126 36.47 10.37 2.03
CA SER A 126 36.42 9.19 1.16
C SER A 126 35.63 8.07 1.85
N LEU A 127 34.47 7.72 1.28
CA LEU A 127 33.63 6.64 1.80
C LEU A 127 33.81 5.34 1.00
N PRO A 128 33.87 4.17 1.67
CA PRO A 128 33.78 2.87 1.01
C PRO A 128 32.57 2.74 0.07
N LYS A 129 32.71 1.93 -0.99
CA LYS A 129 31.62 1.64 -1.94
C LYS A 129 30.35 1.11 -1.27
N ALA A 130 30.51 0.39 -0.16
CA ALA A 130 29.40 -0.16 0.63
C ALA A 130 28.41 0.89 1.16
N PHE A 131 28.76 2.19 1.15
CA PHE A 131 27.86 3.29 1.53
C PHE A 131 27.29 4.04 0.32
N GLN A 132 27.46 3.53 -0.90
CA GLN A 132 26.95 4.20 -2.12
C GLN A 132 25.44 4.08 -2.28
N SER A 133 24.88 2.98 -1.80
CA SER A 133 23.49 2.57 -1.93
C SER A 133 22.60 2.96 -0.74
N VAL A 134 23.12 3.70 0.25
CA VAL A 134 22.32 4.21 1.37
C VAL A 134 21.16 5.03 0.81
N GLN A 135 19.94 4.68 1.22
CA GLN A 135 18.70 5.32 0.76
C GLN A 135 18.27 6.43 1.73
N PRO A 136 17.64 7.51 1.24
CA PRO A 136 16.98 8.50 2.11
C PRO A 136 15.86 7.88 2.97
N GLY A 137 15.58 8.48 4.12
CA GLY A 137 14.55 7.98 5.05
C GLY A 137 15.02 6.79 5.88
N SER A 138 14.10 6.22 6.67
CA SER A 138 14.40 5.03 7.46
C SER A 138 14.47 3.76 6.61
N VAL A 139 15.03 2.69 7.19
CA VAL A 139 15.04 1.35 6.57
C VAL A 139 13.63 0.80 6.28
N TYR A 140 12.61 1.34 6.94
CA TYR A 140 11.22 0.95 6.71
C TYR A 140 10.56 1.67 5.52
N HIS A 141 11.17 2.76 5.01
CA HIS A 141 10.69 3.43 3.78
C HIS A 141 11.13 2.64 2.55
N CYS A 142 10.37 1.61 2.23
CA CYS A 142 10.71 0.65 1.21
C CYS A 142 9.47 0.26 0.41
N ALA A 143 9.56 0.22 -0.92
CA ALA A 143 8.43 -0.28 -1.72
C ALA A 143 8.15 -1.76 -1.45
N TYR A 144 9.16 -2.51 -0.99
CA TYR A 144 9.12 -3.96 -0.94
C TYR A 144 9.71 -4.50 0.37
N MET A 145 8.86 -5.00 1.26
CA MET A 145 9.20 -5.56 2.57
C MET A 145 8.11 -6.57 2.98
N ASN A 146 8.43 -7.47 3.91
CA ASN A 146 7.44 -8.32 4.59
C ASN A 146 7.55 -8.17 6.12
N ASP A 147 6.61 -8.76 6.85
CA ASP A 147 6.58 -8.66 8.31
C ASP A 147 7.76 -9.35 9.02
N GLU A 148 8.31 -10.43 8.46
CA GLU A 148 9.53 -11.08 8.99
C GLU A 148 10.79 -10.20 8.85
N THR A 149 10.96 -9.54 7.71
CA THR A 149 12.02 -8.55 7.49
C THR A 149 11.86 -7.37 8.45
N ALA A 150 10.64 -6.85 8.59
CA ALA A 150 10.36 -5.74 9.49
C ALA A 150 10.71 -6.11 10.95
N GLU A 151 10.29 -7.30 11.39
CA GLU A 151 10.58 -7.84 12.72
C GLU A 151 12.08 -8.13 12.94
N SER A 152 12.78 -8.63 11.92
CA SER A 152 14.21 -8.89 11.97
C SER A 152 15.01 -7.59 12.10
N LEU A 153 14.63 -6.54 11.37
CA LEU A 153 15.24 -5.21 11.49
C LEU A 153 14.99 -4.62 12.88
N LEU A 154 13.76 -4.74 13.40
CA LEU A 154 13.42 -4.26 14.73
C LEU A 154 14.24 -4.99 15.80
N SER A 155 14.32 -6.33 15.70
CA SER A 155 15.08 -7.18 16.60
C SER A 155 16.59 -6.88 16.56
N ALA A 156 17.10 -6.45 15.40
CA ALA A 156 18.49 -6.03 15.22
C ALA A 156 18.76 -4.60 15.77
N GLY A 157 17.72 -3.84 16.15
CA GLY A 157 17.86 -2.53 16.80
C GLY A 157 17.39 -1.34 15.96
N PHE A 158 16.82 -1.55 14.77
CA PHE A 158 16.15 -0.49 14.01
C PHE A 158 14.76 -0.22 14.61
N THR A 159 14.71 0.56 15.70
CA THR A 159 13.49 0.76 16.49
C THR A 159 12.58 1.89 15.99
N HIS A 160 13.03 2.67 15.01
CA HIS A 160 12.29 3.82 14.48
C HIS A 160 11.34 3.38 13.35
N THR A 161 10.23 2.75 13.75
CA THR A 161 9.28 2.05 12.85
C THR A 161 8.20 2.96 12.24
N ASP A 162 7.90 4.10 12.87
CA ASP A 162 6.86 5.06 12.46
C ASP A 162 7.43 6.49 12.37
N VAL A 163 8.58 6.63 11.69
CA VAL A 163 9.20 7.93 11.43
C VAL A 163 8.78 8.47 10.08
N GLU A 164 8.63 9.79 9.96
CA GLU A 164 8.25 10.43 8.69
C GLU A 164 9.48 10.83 7.87
N PHE A 165 9.46 10.52 6.58
CA PHE A 165 10.40 11.05 5.59
C PHE A 165 9.66 11.98 4.63
N LEU A 166 9.91 13.30 4.74
CA LEU A 166 9.18 14.33 3.97
C LEU A 166 7.64 14.21 4.10
N GLY A 167 7.17 13.85 5.30
CA GLY A 167 5.76 13.64 5.64
C GLY A 167 5.23 12.24 5.29
N PHE A 168 5.97 11.43 4.53
CA PHE A 168 5.57 10.06 4.23
C PHE A 168 5.93 9.14 5.39
N THR A 169 5.00 8.28 5.79
CA THR A 169 5.29 7.19 6.72
C THR A 169 5.85 5.98 5.97
N PRO A 170 6.47 5.02 6.66
CA PRO A 170 6.90 3.78 6.04
C PRO A 170 5.76 3.05 5.34
N LEU A 171 4.59 2.92 5.97
CA LEU A 171 3.44 2.23 5.38
C LEU A 171 2.91 2.94 4.11
N MET A 172 3.06 4.27 4.02
CA MET A 172 2.74 5.02 2.79
C MET A 172 3.64 4.63 1.61
N THR A 173 4.83 4.07 1.84
CA THR A 173 5.79 3.74 0.77
C THR A 173 5.69 2.30 0.26
N ILE A 174 5.10 1.39 1.03
CA ILE A 174 4.97 -0.03 0.70
C ILE A 174 4.04 -0.26 -0.50
N ASP A 175 4.42 -1.08 -1.47
CA ASP A 175 3.56 -1.53 -2.58
C ASP A 175 2.73 -2.77 -2.18
N LEU A 176 1.58 -2.58 -1.50
CA LEU A 176 0.78 -3.72 -1.01
C LEU A 176 0.17 -4.53 -2.16
N VAL A 177 -0.16 -3.88 -3.28
CA VAL A 177 -0.71 -4.54 -4.47
C VAL A 177 0.34 -5.46 -5.10
N GLY A 178 1.54 -4.93 -5.34
CA GLY A 178 2.68 -5.69 -5.84
C GLY A 178 3.09 -6.84 -4.92
N LEU A 179 3.04 -6.64 -3.60
CA LEU A 179 3.26 -7.70 -2.61
C LEU A 179 2.20 -8.81 -2.75
N SER A 180 0.91 -8.46 -2.74
CA SER A 180 -0.19 -9.42 -2.87
C SER A 180 -0.09 -10.27 -4.14
N HIS A 181 0.24 -9.67 -5.28
CA HIS A 181 0.45 -10.38 -6.54
C HIS A 181 1.55 -11.45 -6.49
N ARG A 182 2.69 -11.13 -5.86
CA ARG A 182 3.87 -12.01 -5.90
C ARG A 182 3.75 -13.17 -4.93
N TYR A 183 3.17 -12.96 -3.75
CA TYR A 183 2.98 -14.02 -2.77
C TYR A 183 2.03 -15.11 -3.27
N GLU A 184 1.08 -14.76 -4.14
CA GLU A 184 0.17 -15.74 -4.72
C GLU A 184 0.83 -16.61 -5.81
N SER A 185 1.76 -16.04 -6.60
CA SER A 185 2.47 -16.79 -7.67
C SER A 185 3.27 -18.00 -7.17
N LYS A 186 3.50 -18.09 -5.84
CA LYS A 186 4.21 -19.18 -5.18
C LYS A 186 3.31 -19.74 -4.08
N ILE A 187 2.69 -20.88 -4.36
CA ILE A 187 1.61 -21.59 -3.64
C ILE A 187 1.91 -21.96 -2.15
N MET A 188 2.91 -21.35 -1.49
CA MET A 188 3.49 -21.92 -0.26
C MET A 188 4.03 -20.93 0.79
N TYR A 189 3.64 -19.65 0.81
CA TYR A 189 4.18 -18.71 1.81
C TYR A 189 3.12 -18.03 2.70
N SER A 190 3.49 -17.89 3.98
CA SER A 190 2.71 -17.34 5.09
C SER A 190 2.65 -15.81 5.15
N HIS A 191 3.33 -15.12 4.24
CA HIS A 191 3.43 -13.66 4.24
C HIS A 191 2.35 -13.06 3.35
N SER A 192 1.58 -12.14 3.92
CA SER A 192 0.60 -11.36 3.20
C SER A 192 0.90 -9.88 3.41
N ALA A 193 0.48 -9.04 2.46
CA ALA A 193 0.51 -7.58 2.63
C ALA A 193 -0.24 -7.14 3.91
N LEU A 194 -1.28 -7.88 4.30
CA LEU A 194 -2.01 -7.67 5.56
C LEU A 194 -1.17 -7.96 6.81
N GLY A 195 -0.27 -8.94 6.78
CA GLY A 195 0.65 -9.23 7.88
C GLY A 195 1.59 -8.05 8.13
N LEU A 196 2.07 -7.40 7.07
CA LEU A 196 2.90 -6.20 7.18
C LEU A 196 2.10 -4.97 7.64
N VAL A 197 0.87 -4.78 7.13
CA VAL A 197 -0.03 -3.72 7.62
C VAL A 197 -0.26 -3.90 9.13
N ASP A 198 -0.63 -5.11 9.58
CA ASP A 198 -0.80 -5.42 11.00
C ASP A 198 0.46 -5.09 11.82
N TRP A 199 1.63 -5.45 11.28
CA TRP A 199 2.90 -5.18 11.92
C TRP A 199 3.10 -3.67 12.14
N PHE A 200 2.96 -2.83 11.11
CA PHE A 200 3.11 -1.37 11.27
C PHE A 200 2.08 -0.79 12.26
N LEU A 201 0.84 -1.26 12.20
CA LEU A 201 -0.22 -0.83 13.10
C LEU A 201 0.01 -1.18 14.57
N ASN A 202 0.74 -2.26 14.84
CA ASN A 202 1.14 -2.65 16.19
C ASN A 202 2.42 -1.93 16.65
N HIS A 203 3.07 -1.19 15.75
CA HIS A 203 4.30 -0.44 15.98
C HIS A 203 4.13 1.09 15.82
N GLY A 204 2.91 1.59 16.01
CA GLY A 204 2.62 3.02 16.17
C GLY A 204 1.95 3.71 14.98
N GLU A 205 1.89 3.06 13.82
CA GLU A 205 1.28 3.65 12.62
C GLU A 205 -0.20 3.98 12.83
N ASP A 206 -0.60 5.18 12.40
CA ASP A 206 -1.98 5.66 12.46
C ASP A 206 -2.63 5.60 11.07
N LEU A 207 -3.66 4.75 10.94
CA LEU A 207 -4.46 4.63 9.72
C LEU A 207 -5.09 5.96 9.27
N ASN A 208 -5.38 6.86 10.20
CA ASN A 208 -6.05 8.13 9.90
C ASN A 208 -5.07 9.26 9.59
N ARG A 209 -3.77 8.97 9.54
CA ARG A 209 -2.76 9.98 9.19
C ARG A 209 -3.02 10.53 7.78
N PRO A 210 -2.97 11.86 7.60
CA PRO A 210 -3.18 12.47 6.28
C PRO A 210 -2.01 12.15 5.36
N ILE A 211 -2.33 11.87 4.10
CA ILE A 211 -1.35 11.71 3.02
C ILE A 211 -0.73 13.09 2.73
N PRO A 212 0.61 13.19 2.56
CA PRO A 212 1.29 14.45 2.30
C PRO A 212 0.73 15.18 1.09
N ALA A 213 0.65 16.51 1.17
CA ALA A 213 0.21 17.35 0.06
C ALA A 213 1.06 17.16 -1.21
N ASP A 214 2.36 16.90 -1.05
CA ASP A 214 3.28 16.62 -2.15
C ASP A 214 2.99 15.28 -2.84
N ALA A 215 2.23 14.38 -2.21
CA ALA A 215 1.78 13.13 -2.81
C ALA A 215 0.51 13.30 -3.67
N VAL A 216 -0.13 14.47 -3.63
CA VAL A 216 -1.42 14.74 -4.29
C VAL A 216 -1.22 15.45 -5.63
N THR A 217 -1.80 14.92 -6.71
CA THR A 217 -1.81 15.55 -8.04
C THR A 217 -3.12 16.30 -8.28
N ARG A 218 -3.02 17.41 -9.06
CA ARG A 218 -4.07 18.39 -9.38
C ARG A 218 -4.63 19.13 -8.15
N ARG A 219 -3.90 20.17 -7.75
CA ARG A 219 -4.39 21.23 -6.85
C ARG A 219 -4.35 22.55 -7.60
N THR A 220 -5.51 23.16 -7.88
CA THR A 220 -5.56 24.61 -8.09
C THR A 220 -5.24 25.23 -6.73
N ALA A 221 -4.02 25.76 -6.61
CA ALA A 221 -3.54 26.33 -5.35
C ALA A 221 -4.31 27.60 -5.00
N ILE A 222 -5.45 27.47 -4.32
CA ILE A 222 -5.92 28.52 -3.43
C ILE A 222 -5.05 28.41 -2.18
N ARG A 223 -4.00 29.24 -2.13
CA ARG A 223 -3.17 29.43 -0.94
C ARG A 223 -4.08 29.68 0.26
N GLY A 224 -4.13 28.74 1.19
CA GLY A 224 -4.76 28.93 2.50
C GLY A 224 -5.82 27.91 2.89
N ASP A 225 -6.22 27.00 2.01
CA ASP A 225 -7.20 25.97 2.37
C ASP A 225 -6.55 24.59 2.59
N THR A 226 -6.49 24.19 3.86
CA THR A 226 -5.98 22.91 4.36
C THR A 226 -6.98 21.76 4.20
N SER A 227 -8.15 21.97 3.60
CA SER A 227 -9.31 21.09 3.72
C SER A 227 -9.33 19.82 2.84
N HIS A 228 -8.20 19.27 2.38
CA HIS A 228 -8.22 17.97 1.69
C HIS A 228 -7.27 16.96 2.33
N ASP A 229 -7.65 16.53 3.53
CA ASP A 229 -6.96 15.50 4.28
C ASP A 229 -7.40 14.13 3.74
N VAL A 230 -6.66 13.62 2.76
CA VAL A 230 -6.87 12.25 2.28
C VAL A 230 -6.18 11.29 3.25
N CYS A 231 -6.91 10.36 3.86
CA CYS A 231 -6.34 9.49 4.89
C CYS A 231 -5.62 8.26 4.30
N LEU A 232 -4.56 7.80 4.99
CA LEU A 232 -3.85 6.56 4.67
C LEU A 232 -4.78 5.34 4.63
N VAL A 233 -5.79 5.26 5.49
CA VAL A 233 -6.72 4.14 5.57
C VAL A 233 -7.45 3.88 4.25
N HIS A 234 -7.77 4.91 3.49
CA HIS A 234 -8.44 4.78 2.21
C HIS A 234 -7.55 4.19 1.13
N ARG A 235 -6.26 4.54 1.14
CA ARG A 235 -5.27 3.86 0.29
C ARG A 235 -5.21 2.37 0.62
N ILE A 236 -5.10 2.03 1.91
CA ILE A 236 -5.05 0.64 2.35
C ILE A 236 -6.33 -0.08 1.94
N ALA A 237 -7.51 0.52 2.18
CA ALA A 237 -8.80 -0.04 1.82
C ALA A 237 -8.92 -0.34 0.32
N ARG A 238 -8.42 0.56 -0.55
CA ARG A 238 -8.34 0.30 -1.99
C ARG A 238 -7.48 -0.91 -2.29
N GLU A 239 -6.24 -0.94 -1.77
CA GLU A 239 -5.28 -2.01 -2.08
C GLU A 239 -5.79 -3.38 -1.55
N LEU A 240 -6.51 -3.38 -0.43
CA LEU A 240 -7.24 -4.54 0.07
C LEU A 240 -8.38 -4.96 -0.86
N GLY A 241 -9.19 -4.01 -1.32
CA GLY A 241 -10.27 -4.27 -2.28
C GLY A 241 -9.76 -4.88 -3.59
N GLN A 242 -8.64 -4.39 -4.13
CA GLN A 242 -7.98 -4.99 -5.31
C GLN A 242 -7.43 -6.39 -5.04
N SER A 243 -7.03 -6.66 -3.80
CA SER A 243 -6.54 -7.97 -3.38
C SER A 243 -7.68 -8.98 -3.15
N MET A 244 -8.96 -8.56 -3.11
CA MET A 244 -10.11 -9.46 -2.87
C MET A 244 -10.35 -10.49 -3.98
N ARG A 245 -9.75 -10.33 -5.17
CA ARG A 245 -9.69 -11.41 -6.18
C ARG A 245 -8.98 -12.66 -5.67
N TYR A 246 -8.14 -12.51 -4.63
CA TYR A 246 -7.35 -13.57 -4.01
C TYR A 246 -7.90 -13.89 -2.62
N GLN A 247 -9.14 -14.40 -2.59
CA GLN A 247 -9.92 -14.59 -1.35
C GLN A 247 -9.20 -15.45 -0.30
N THR A 248 -8.36 -16.40 -0.72
CA THR A 248 -7.55 -17.25 0.17
C THR A 248 -6.59 -16.45 1.04
N ALA A 249 -6.15 -15.27 0.59
CA ALA A 249 -5.29 -14.36 1.35
C ALA A 249 -5.98 -13.82 2.62
N PHE A 250 -7.30 -13.92 2.75
CA PHE A 250 -8.09 -13.41 3.89
C PHE A 250 -8.57 -14.51 4.84
N GLY A 251 -8.03 -15.73 4.71
CA GLY A 251 -8.47 -16.90 5.48
C GLY A 251 -7.99 -16.94 6.94
N SER A 252 -6.97 -16.16 7.32
CA SER A 252 -6.41 -16.20 8.68
C SER A 252 -7.13 -15.28 9.67
N GLU A 253 -7.11 -15.65 10.95
CA GLU A 253 -7.68 -14.83 12.04
C GLU A 253 -6.96 -13.47 12.16
N ARG A 254 -5.63 -13.45 11.98
CA ARG A 254 -4.83 -12.21 11.96
C ARG A 254 -5.28 -11.25 10.86
N HIS A 255 -5.49 -11.75 9.64
CA HIS A 255 -5.95 -10.94 8.51
C HIS A 255 -7.37 -10.39 8.74
N THR A 256 -8.20 -11.13 9.48
CA THR A 256 -9.55 -10.71 9.85
C THR A 256 -9.54 -9.47 10.74
N ALA A 257 -8.67 -9.44 11.75
CA ALA A 257 -8.58 -8.31 12.68
C ALA A 257 -8.15 -7.02 11.97
N VAL A 258 -7.18 -7.09 11.05
CA VAL A 258 -6.74 -5.93 10.26
C VAL A 258 -7.85 -5.41 9.36
N LEU A 259 -8.56 -6.31 8.67
CA LEU A 259 -9.66 -5.93 7.79
C LEU A 259 -10.76 -5.20 8.57
N GLN A 260 -11.11 -5.70 9.75
CA GLN A 260 -12.06 -5.03 10.65
C GLN A 260 -11.56 -3.65 11.09
N ARG A 261 -10.28 -3.52 11.48
CA ARG A 261 -9.67 -2.22 11.85
C ARG A 261 -9.73 -1.20 10.71
N VAL A 262 -9.41 -1.62 9.48
CA VAL A 262 -9.43 -0.74 8.30
C VAL A 262 -10.86 -0.33 7.95
N LEU A 263 -11.77 -1.29 7.83
CA LEU A 263 -13.16 -1.04 7.38
C LEU A 263 -13.99 -0.22 8.36
N THR A 264 -13.56 -0.14 9.61
CA THR A 264 -14.30 0.55 10.68
C THR A 264 -13.54 1.76 11.21
N SER A 265 -12.45 2.14 10.53
CA SER A 265 -11.70 3.35 10.84
C SER A 265 -12.57 4.58 10.59
N PRO A 266 -12.53 5.59 11.48
CA PRO A 266 -13.36 6.78 11.35
C PRO A 266 -12.83 7.81 10.34
N GLY A 267 -11.65 7.59 9.75
CA GLY A 267 -11.08 8.49 8.75
C GLY A 267 -12.00 8.63 7.54
N LEU A 268 -12.34 9.87 7.20
CA LEU A 268 -13.15 10.23 6.04
C LEU A 268 -12.31 11.17 5.18
N ASP A 269 -12.31 10.94 3.86
CA ASP A 269 -11.72 11.88 2.92
C ASP A 269 -12.63 13.10 2.78
N SER A 270 -12.06 14.26 2.47
CA SER A 270 -12.83 15.51 2.31
C SER A 270 -13.59 15.64 0.98
N CYS A 271 -13.68 14.58 0.17
CA CYS A 271 -14.27 14.66 -1.17
C CYS A 271 -15.80 14.78 -1.12
N GLU A 272 -16.37 15.52 -2.06
CA GLU A 272 -17.82 15.81 -2.11
C GLU A 272 -18.59 14.83 -3.01
N CYS A 273 -18.11 13.58 -3.12
CA CYS A 273 -18.74 12.58 -3.97
C CYS A 273 -20.03 12.05 -3.36
N LEU A 274 -21.12 12.03 -4.13
CA LEU A 274 -22.43 11.57 -3.69
C LEU A 274 -22.49 10.07 -3.37
N CYS A 275 -21.46 9.29 -3.72
CA CYS A 275 -21.38 7.87 -3.36
C CYS A 275 -21.31 7.64 -1.84
N THR A 276 -21.02 8.69 -1.06
CA THR A 276 -21.08 8.73 0.40
C THR A 276 -21.74 10.04 0.85
N GLN A 277 -22.19 10.13 2.10
CA GLN A 277 -22.84 11.35 2.59
C GLN A 277 -21.85 12.41 3.10
N ASN A 278 -20.71 11.99 3.67
CA ASN A 278 -19.79 12.87 4.38
C ASN A 278 -18.33 12.55 4.03
N GLY A 279 -18.05 12.37 2.74
CA GLY A 279 -16.72 11.96 2.29
C GLY A 279 -16.54 10.45 2.23
N CYS A 280 -15.67 10.01 1.31
CA CYS A 280 -15.48 8.59 1.05
C CYS A 280 -14.83 7.96 2.30
N SER A 281 -15.43 6.86 2.79
CA SER A 281 -14.95 6.05 3.92
C SER A 281 -14.12 4.87 3.41
N ALA A 282 -13.32 4.24 4.28
CA ALA A 282 -12.58 3.02 3.95
C ALA A 282 -13.49 1.92 3.41
N ALA A 283 -14.69 1.78 3.97
CA ALA A 283 -15.71 0.85 3.48
C ALA A 283 -16.12 1.15 2.04
N SER A 284 -16.45 2.41 1.74
CA SER A 284 -16.83 2.82 0.38
C SER A 284 -15.69 2.63 -0.64
N ILE A 285 -14.44 2.93 -0.26
CA ILE A 285 -13.30 2.75 -1.16
C ILE A 285 -13.05 1.26 -1.44
N LEU A 286 -13.12 0.40 -0.42
CA LEU A 286 -12.98 -1.05 -0.62
C LEU A 286 -14.11 -1.59 -1.51
N ALA A 287 -15.36 -1.21 -1.22
CA ALA A 287 -16.52 -1.65 -1.97
C ALA A 287 -16.42 -1.26 -3.45
N ARG A 288 -15.82 -0.11 -3.76
CA ARG A 288 -15.61 0.36 -5.14
C ARG A 288 -14.68 -0.57 -5.91
N GLU A 289 -13.59 -1.00 -5.29
CA GLU A 289 -12.66 -1.94 -5.92
C GLU A 289 -13.28 -3.34 -6.05
N VAL A 290 -14.12 -3.77 -5.11
CA VAL A 290 -14.89 -5.02 -5.22
C VAL A 290 -15.88 -4.96 -6.39
N TRP A 291 -16.55 -3.83 -6.61
CA TRP A 291 -17.41 -3.61 -7.79
C TRP A 291 -16.62 -3.69 -9.10
N LYS A 292 -15.43 -3.07 -9.15
CA LYS A 292 -14.56 -3.15 -10.32
C LYS A 292 -14.14 -4.59 -10.65
N LEU A 293 -13.84 -5.38 -9.62
CA LEU A 293 -13.55 -6.81 -9.74
C LEU A 293 -14.75 -7.58 -10.30
N ALA A 294 -15.93 -7.37 -9.73
CA ALA A 294 -17.13 -8.07 -10.15
C ALA A 294 -17.51 -7.76 -11.62
N ASN A 295 -17.26 -6.53 -12.07
CA ASN A 295 -17.49 -6.07 -13.46
C ASN A 295 -16.33 -6.38 -14.44
N GLY A 296 -15.28 -7.08 -14.01
CA GLY A 296 -14.12 -7.40 -14.88
C GLY A 296 -13.23 -6.22 -15.26
N THR A 297 -13.43 -5.04 -14.68
CA THR A 297 -12.80 -3.77 -15.12
C THR A 297 -11.35 -3.56 -14.64
N ILE A 298 -10.75 -4.53 -13.94
CA ILE A 298 -9.40 -4.40 -13.38
C ILE A 298 -8.30 -4.68 -14.42
N THR A 299 -8.60 -5.40 -15.50
CA THR A 299 -7.68 -5.68 -16.61
C THR A 299 -8.04 -4.84 -17.84
N PRO A 300 -7.11 -4.04 -18.41
CA PRO A 300 -7.36 -3.35 -19.66
C PRO A 300 -7.59 -4.36 -20.80
N GLY A 301 -8.82 -4.47 -21.29
CA GLY A 301 -9.15 -5.21 -22.52
C GLY A 301 -10.10 -6.41 -22.38
N GLU A 302 -10.54 -6.77 -21.17
CA GLU A 302 -11.52 -7.85 -20.97
C GLU A 302 -12.76 -7.32 -20.23
N VAL A 303 -13.84 -7.03 -20.96
CA VAL A 303 -15.15 -6.81 -20.34
C VAL A 303 -15.78 -8.18 -20.10
N SER A 304 -15.63 -8.72 -18.90
CA SER A 304 -16.46 -9.84 -18.45
C SER A 304 -17.76 -9.31 -17.81
N GLY A 305 -18.85 -10.04 -17.96
CA GLY A 305 -20.11 -9.71 -17.29
C GLY A 305 -20.00 -9.90 -15.77
N PHE A 306 -20.88 -9.25 -15.01
CA PHE A 306 -20.89 -9.29 -13.55
C PHE A 306 -20.91 -10.72 -12.98
N ASP A 307 -19.87 -11.12 -12.24
CA ASP A 307 -19.82 -12.44 -11.58
C ASP A 307 -20.46 -12.41 -10.18
N ARG A 308 -21.75 -12.80 -10.14
CA ARG A 308 -22.52 -12.89 -8.89
C ARG A 308 -21.96 -13.87 -7.87
N THR A 309 -21.19 -14.88 -8.29
CA THR A 309 -20.62 -15.90 -7.40
C THR A 309 -19.46 -15.31 -6.61
N ASN A 310 -18.53 -14.66 -7.31
CA ASN A 310 -17.40 -13.97 -6.68
C ASN A 310 -17.86 -12.84 -5.76
N TRP A 311 -18.86 -12.07 -6.19
CA TRP A 311 -19.50 -11.07 -5.34
C TRP A 311 -20.03 -11.66 -4.03
N ARG A 312 -20.83 -12.74 -4.12
CA ARG A 312 -21.39 -13.38 -2.92
C ARG A 312 -20.30 -13.82 -1.95
N VAL A 313 -19.24 -14.47 -2.42
CA VAL A 313 -18.16 -14.95 -1.54
C VAL A 313 -17.45 -13.80 -0.83
N ILE A 314 -17.19 -12.70 -1.54
CA ILE A 314 -16.59 -11.50 -0.93
C ILE A 314 -17.54 -10.89 0.11
N MET A 315 -18.84 -10.80 -0.18
CA MET A 315 -19.82 -10.26 0.75
C MET A 315 -20.01 -11.14 1.99
N ASP A 316 -20.04 -12.46 1.84
CA ASP A 316 -20.11 -13.40 2.96
C ASP A 316 -18.85 -13.28 3.84
N LEU A 317 -17.67 -13.13 3.22
CA LEU A 317 -16.42 -12.86 3.93
C LEU A 317 -16.51 -11.54 4.72
N LEU A 318 -16.81 -10.42 4.07
CA LEU A 318 -16.88 -9.09 4.70
C LEU A 318 -17.92 -9.06 5.84
N THR A 319 -19.11 -9.62 5.59
CA THR A 319 -20.19 -9.64 6.57
C THR A 319 -19.83 -10.50 7.77
N SER A 320 -19.32 -11.72 7.56
CA SER A 320 -18.92 -12.60 8.64
C SER A 320 -17.83 -11.97 9.53
N ARG A 321 -16.93 -11.18 8.95
CA ARG A 321 -15.86 -10.48 9.69
C ARG A 321 -16.35 -9.27 10.47
N LEU A 322 -17.51 -8.72 10.14
CA LEU A 322 -18.06 -7.52 10.78
C LEU A 322 -19.28 -7.80 11.66
N SER A 323 -19.83 -9.02 11.67
CA SER A 323 -21.11 -9.39 12.31
C SER A 323 -21.32 -8.83 13.73
N ASP A 324 -20.28 -8.78 14.56
CA ASP A 324 -20.34 -8.35 15.96
C ASP A 324 -19.73 -6.95 16.20
N HIS A 325 -19.31 -6.26 15.14
CA HIS A 325 -18.63 -4.98 15.26
C HIS A 325 -19.62 -3.81 15.37
N PRO A 326 -19.42 -2.84 16.29
CA PRO A 326 -20.27 -1.65 16.37
C PRO A 326 -20.37 -0.85 15.06
N GLY A 327 -19.32 -0.88 14.24
CA GLY A 327 -19.26 -0.22 12.93
C GLY A 327 -19.93 -0.98 11.78
N ALA A 328 -20.44 -2.20 12.00
CA ALA A 328 -21.01 -3.04 10.95
C ALA A 328 -22.20 -2.40 10.23
N ARG A 329 -23.02 -1.66 10.98
CA ARG A 329 -24.17 -0.94 10.44
C ARG A 329 -23.75 0.19 9.50
N GLN A 330 -22.78 1.01 9.91
CA GLN A 330 -22.26 2.08 9.05
C GLN A 330 -21.60 1.50 7.80
N PHE A 331 -20.82 0.43 7.97
CA PHE A 331 -20.25 -0.31 6.85
C PHE A 331 -21.32 -0.76 5.86
N ALA A 332 -22.41 -1.39 6.33
CA ALA A 332 -23.49 -1.84 5.47
C ALA A 332 -24.16 -0.67 4.73
N SER A 333 -24.44 0.43 5.42
CA SER A 333 -25.00 1.66 4.84
C SER A 333 -24.12 2.22 3.72
N ASP A 334 -22.83 2.44 4.00
CA ASP A 334 -21.86 2.95 3.02
C ASP A 334 -21.74 2.02 1.81
N PHE A 335 -21.75 0.70 2.07
CA PHE A 335 -21.64 -0.32 1.03
C PHE A 335 -22.88 -0.36 0.13
N ILE A 336 -24.09 -0.30 0.71
CA ILE A 336 -25.35 -0.21 -0.04
C ILE A 336 -25.37 1.06 -0.87
N ARG A 337 -25.00 2.21 -0.29
CA ARG A 337 -25.01 3.50 -0.99
C ARG A 337 -24.08 3.50 -2.20
N LEU A 338 -22.84 3.09 -2.02
CA LEU A 338 -21.91 2.99 -3.13
C LEU A 338 -22.41 2.03 -4.20
N SER A 339 -22.94 0.87 -3.79
CA SER A 339 -23.44 -0.12 -4.74
C SER A 339 -24.60 0.40 -5.57
N THR A 340 -25.53 1.13 -4.93
CA THR A 340 -26.64 1.81 -5.60
C THR A 340 -26.11 2.87 -6.55
N PHE A 341 -25.18 3.71 -6.10
CA PHE A 341 -24.51 4.74 -6.90
C PHE A 341 -23.85 4.16 -8.17
N GLU A 342 -23.07 3.09 -8.03
CA GLU A 342 -22.43 2.38 -9.15
C GLU A 342 -23.48 1.81 -10.11
N ARG A 343 -24.55 1.21 -9.57
CA ARG A 343 -25.58 0.55 -10.38
C ARG A 343 -26.39 1.51 -11.22
N ILE A 344 -26.73 2.69 -10.69
CA ILE A 344 -27.44 3.74 -11.44
C ILE A 344 -26.52 4.55 -12.37
N GLY A 345 -25.22 4.25 -12.37
CA GLY A 345 -24.24 4.78 -13.33
C GLY A 345 -23.84 6.23 -13.09
N MET A 346 -23.79 6.67 -11.83
CA MET A 346 -23.30 8.00 -11.47
C MET A 346 -21.77 8.12 -11.57
N SER A 347 -21.29 9.34 -11.76
CA SER A 347 -19.86 9.63 -11.97
C SER A 347 -19.13 9.90 -10.66
N HIS A 348 -18.07 9.13 -10.40
CA HIS A 348 -17.24 9.33 -9.21
C HIS A 348 -16.46 10.64 -9.26
N THR A 349 -16.63 11.44 -8.21
CA THR A 349 -15.79 12.61 -7.90
C THR A 349 -14.91 12.40 -6.65
N CYS A 350 -14.86 11.17 -6.09
CA CYS A 350 -13.95 10.81 -4.98
C CYS A 350 -12.48 10.96 -5.40
N CYS A 351 -11.59 11.00 -4.39
CA CYS A 351 -10.16 10.81 -4.55
C CYS A 351 -9.82 9.54 -5.36
N LYS A 352 -8.85 9.65 -6.27
CA LYS A 352 -8.37 8.55 -7.10
C LYS A 352 -6.94 8.20 -6.73
N TYR A 353 -6.74 7.05 -6.09
CA TYR A 353 -5.41 6.58 -5.76
C TYR A 353 -4.67 6.07 -6.98
N ILE A 354 -3.41 6.46 -7.09
CA ILE A 354 -2.50 6.09 -8.16
C ILE A 354 -1.99 4.68 -7.91
N ASP A 355 -1.99 3.85 -8.95
CA ASP A 355 -1.31 2.57 -8.90
C ASP A 355 0.19 2.77 -9.16
N ASN A 356 1.01 2.49 -8.16
CA ASN A 356 2.47 2.51 -8.24
C ASN A 356 3.07 1.09 -8.29
N SER A 357 2.25 0.07 -8.50
CA SER A 357 2.66 -1.34 -8.50
C SER A 357 3.83 -1.57 -9.45
N GLY A 358 4.91 -2.15 -8.92
CA GLY A 358 6.10 -2.46 -9.71
C GLY A 358 7.00 -1.28 -10.08
N LYS A 359 6.59 -0.03 -9.82
CA LYS A 359 7.27 1.17 -10.39
C LYS A 359 8.62 1.47 -9.73
N TYR A 360 8.77 1.18 -8.44
CA TYR A 360 9.94 1.58 -7.65
C TYR A 360 10.79 0.39 -7.18
N GLU A 361 10.83 -0.67 -7.99
CA GLU A 361 11.49 -1.93 -7.64
C GLU A 361 12.93 -2.06 -8.16
N GLU A 362 13.31 -1.22 -9.12
CA GLU A 362 14.64 -1.29 -9.73
C GLU A 362 15.70 -0.54 -8.92
N PRO A 363 16.93 -1.09 -8.81
CA PRO A 363 18.06 -0.40 -8.20
C PRO A 363 18.28 1.00 -8.81
N GLY A 364 18.30 2.03 -7.98
CA GLY A 364 18.45 3.43 -8.42
C GLY A 364 17.13 4.16 -8.74
N ASN A 365 15.99 3.45 -8.71
CA ASN A 365 14.64 4.01 -8.81
C ASN A 365 13.82 3.70 -7.53
N GLY A 366 14.46 3.79 -6.37
CA GLY A 366 13.82 3.54 -5.08
C GLY A 366 12.76 4.57 -4.73
N VAL A 367 11.73 4.15 -3.99
CA VAL A 367 10.59 4.99 -3.58
C VAL A 367 11.03 6.26 -2.84
N THR A 368 12.06 6.17 -2.01
CA THR A 368 12.60 7.29 -1.23
C THR A 368 13.28 8.34 -2.10
N PHE A 369 13.96 7.94 -3.18
CA PHE A 369 14.47 8.89 -4.17
C PHE A 369 13.36 9.55 -4.98
N ALA A 370 12.29 8.82 -5.31
CA ALA A 370 11.12 9.40 -5.98
C ALA A 370 10.41 10.43 -5.07
N ILE A 371 10.30 10.14 -3.77
CA ILE A 371 9.80 11.08 -2.76
C ILE A 371 10.71 12.33 -2.71
N LEU A 372 12.02 12.15 -2.61
CA LEU A 372 13.00 13.25 -2.55
C LEU A 372 12.94 14.18 -3.79
N LYS A 373 12.63 13.62 -4.97
CA LYS A 373 12.46 14.38 -6.23
C LYS A 373 11.05 14.98 -6.40
N GLY A 374 10.11 14.68 -5.50
CA GLY A 374 8.71 15.09 -5.63
C GLY A 374 7.94 14.35 -6.73
N GLU A 375 8.44 13.20 -7.18
CA GLU A 375 7.89 12.35 -8.25
C GLU A 375 6.95 11.26 -7.72
N TYR A 376 7.03 10.93 -6.43
CA TYR A 376 6.15 9.95 -5.79
C TYR A 376 4.77 10.56 -5.51
N LYS A 377 3.75 10.10 -6.25
CA LYS A 377 2.37 10.55 -6.13
C LYS A 377 1.47 9.38 -5.75
N MET A 378 0.55 9.61 -4.83
CA MET A 378 -0.34 8.60 -4.27
C MET A 378 -1.80 8.83 -4.64
N VAL A 379 -2.21 10.09 -4.81
CA VAL A 379 -3.63 10.46 -4.96
C VAL A 379 -3.79 11.54 -6.02
N GLU A 380 -4.78 11.39 -6.87
CA GLU A 380 -5.28 12.40 -7.81
C GLU A 380 -6.63 12.90 -7.28
N ILE A 381 -6.79 14.22 -7.14
CA ILE A 381 -8.04 14.86 -6.73
C ILE A 381 -8.58 15.66 -7.92
N MET A 382 -9.89 15.56 -8.13
CA MET A 382 -10.60 16.30 -9.18
C MET A 382 -10.70 17.80 -8.84
N ASP A 383 -10.69 18.66 -9.85
CA ASP A 383 -10.86 20.10 -9.58
C ASP A 383 -12.29 20.41 -9.10
N PRO A 384 -12.48 21.26 -8.08
CA PRO A 384 -13.81 21.58 -7.57
C PRO A 384 -14.81 22.09 -8.62
N SER A 385 -14.35 22.77 -9.69
CA SER A 385 -15.26 23.19 -10.77
C SER A 385 -15.77 22.02 -11.59
N GLU A 386 -14.94 21.00 -11.82
CA GLU A 386 -15.31 19.76 -12.52
C GLU A 386 -16.28 18.94 -11.65
N VAL A 387 -16.03 18.89 -10.34
CA VAL A 387 -16.97 18.26 -9.38
C VAL A 387 -18.33 18.94 -9.43
N SER A 388 -18.37 20.27 -9.43
CA SER A 388 -19.62 21.05 -9.46
C SER A 388 -20.38 20.84 -10.78
N GLU A 389 -19.67 20.77 -11.90
CA GLU A 389 -20.25 20.50 -13.22
C GLU A 389 -20.93 19.12 -13.26
N ILE A 390 -20.23 18.07 -12.83
CA ILE A 390 -20.77 16.70 -12.77
C ILE A 390 -22.01 16.62 -11.86
N GLN A 391 -21.96 17.22 -10.67
CA GLN A 391 -23.08 17.20 -9.74
C GLN A 391 -24.32 17.93 -10.29
N GLU A 392 -24.13 19.02 -11.04
CA GLU A 392 -25.22 19.73 -11.70
C GLU A 392 -25.87 18.87 -12.79
N GLU A 393 -25.05 18.24 -13.63
CA GLU A 393 -25.49 17.36 -14.72
C GLU A 393 -26.25 16.13 -14.18
N GLU A 394 -25.80 15.57 -13.07
CA GLU A 394 -26.35 14.36 -12.46
C GLU A 394 -27.41 14.63 -11.37
N ARG A 395 -27.93 15.85 -11.24
CA ARG A 395 -28.90 16.23 -10.18
C ARG A 395 -30.11 15.28 -10.09
N TYR A 396 -30.62 14.80 -11.24
CA TYR A 396 -31.74 13.85 -11.26
C TYR A 396 -31.36 12.48 -10.69
N LEU A 397 -30.15 11.98 -11.00
CA LEU A 397 -29.63 10.73 -10.45
C LEU A 397 -29.35 10.87 -8.95
N ALA A 398 -28.88 12.04 -8.50
CA ALA A 398 -28.73 12.33 -7.08
C ALA A 398 -30.05 12.20 -6.33
N GLY A 399 -31.15 12.73 -6.88
CA GLY A 399 -32.49 12.58 -6.30
C GLY A 399 -32.95 11.12 -6.26
N LEU A 400 -32.69 10.34 -7.31
CA LEU A 400 -32.99 8.91 -7.35
C LEU A 400 -32.18 8.13 -6.30
N LEU A 401 -30.89 8.45 -6.15
CA LEU A 401 -30.02 7.83 -5.16
C LEU A 401 -30.56 8.03 -3.74
N GLU A 402 -30.94 9.26 -3.37
CA GLU A 402 -31.47 9.52 -2.02
C GLU A 402 -32.79 8.77 -1.76
N ALA A 403 -33.68 8.73 -2.75
CA ALA A 403 -34.94 8.00 -2.62
C ALA A 403 -34.71 6.48 -2.42
N LEU A 404 -33.81 5.89 -3.22
CA LEU A 404 -33.44 4.47 -3.08
C LEU A 404 -32.75 4.21 -1.74
N MET A 405 -31.90 5.11 -1.28
CA MET A 405 -31.21 4.95 0.01
C MET A 405 -32.17 5.03 1.19
N GLU A 406 -33.14 5.96 1.18
CA GLU A 406 -34.18 6.01 2.20
C GLU A 406 -34.95 4.68 2.27
N GLU A 407 -35.32 4.12 1.12
CA GLU A 407 -35.98 2.82 1.06
C GLU A 407 -35.07 1.69 1.58
N PHE A 408 -33.84 1.59 1.09
CA PHE A 408 -32.94 0.50 1.40
C PHE A 408 -32.52 0.46 2.86
N GLU A 409 -32.30 1.62 3.49
CA GLU A 409 -32.00 1.69 4.94
C GLU A 409 -33.15 1.10 5.76
N VAL A 410 -34.39 1.54 5.49
CA VAL A 410 -35.58 1.04 6.17
C VAL A 410 -35.74 -0.46 5.94
N LYS A 411 -35.60 -0.92 4.70
CA LYS A 411 -35.76 -2.33 4.35
C LYS A 411 -34.68 -3.23 4.94
N TYR A 412 -33.45 -2.75 4.98
CA TYR A 412 -32.34 -3.47 5.58
C TYR A 412 -32.56 -3.67 7.09
N GLU A 413 -33.04 -2.64 7.79
CA GLU A 413 -33.43 -2.75 9.21
C GLU A 413 -34.62 -3.68 9.43
N GLU A 414 -35.69 -3.53 8.64
CA GLU A 414 -36.92 -4.31 8.78
C GLU A 414 -36.70 -5.82 8.59
N LEU A 415 -35.85 -6.17 7.61
CA LEU A 415 -35.61 -7.57 7.25
C LEU A 415 -34.60 -8.25 8.19
N GLY A 416 -33.70 -7.49 8.82
CA GLY A 416 -32.70 -8.02 9.76
C GLY A 416 -31.78 -9.08 9.14
N LEU A 417 -31.58 -9.03 7.82
CA LEU A 417 -30.75 -9.97 7.07
C LEU A 417 -29.27 -9.61 7.19
N SER A 418 -28.40 -10.57 6.90
CA SER A 418 -27.00 -10.26 6.62
C SER A 418 -26.90 -9.38 5.36
N LEU A 419 -25.83 -8.58 5.25
CA LEU A 419 -25.63 -7.71 4.08
C LEU A 419 -25.63 -8.51 2.77
N ALA A 420 -24.96 -9.67 2.74
CA ALA A 420 -24.95 -10.55 1.57
C ALA A 420 -26.35 -11.05 1.18
N GLU A 421 -27.17 -11.46 2.16
CA GLU A 421 -28.54 -11.91 1.92
C GLU A 421 -29.44 -10.77 1.47
N PHE A 422 -29.33 -9.58 2.07
CA PHE A 422 -30.07 -8.39 1.64
C PHE A 422 -29.77 -8.05 0.18
N PHE A 423 -28.51 -8.08 -0.21
CA PHE A 423 -28.10 -7.83 -1.60
C PHE A 423 -28.75 -8.83 -2.57
N LEU A 424 -28.67 -10.12 -2.26
CA LEU A 424 -29.13 -11.18 -3.14
C LEU A 424 -30.65 -11.29 -3.23
N THR A 425 -31.37 -10.97 -2.15
CA THR A 425 -32.81 -11.24 -2.06
C THR A 425 -33.69 -10.01 -2.22
N TYR A 426 -33.18 -8.82 -1.89
CA TYR A 426 -33.92 -7.57 -1.98
C TYR A 426 -33.29 -6.60 -2.97
N TRP A 427 -32.09 -6.09 -2.65
CA TRP A 427 -31.47 -5.00 -3.39
C TRP A 427 -31.32 -5.34 -4.88
N TRP A 428 -30.84 -6.54 -5.22
CA TRP A 428 -30.62 -6.90 -6.62
C TRP A 428 -31.91 -6.97 -7.41
N VAL A 429 -32.95 -7.57 -6.82
CA VAL A 429 -34.27 -7.70 -7.45
C VAL A 429 -34.85 -6.31 -7.69
N HIS A 430 -34.78 -5.43 -6.70
CA HIS A 430 -35.28 -4.07 -6.82
C HIS A 430 -34.49 -3.24 -7.84
N MET A 431 -33.17 -3.34 -7.85
CA MET A 431 -32.34 -2.63 -8.84
C MET A 431 -32.59 -3.12 -10.27
N ASP A 432 -32.87 -4.41 -10.48
CA ASP A 432 -33.27 -4.93 -11.79
C ASP A 432 -34.64 -4.34 -12.24
N GLU A 433 -35.56 -4.05 -11.31
CA GLU A 433 -36.83 -3.36 -11.59
C GLU A 433 -36.62 -1.86 -11.92
N VAL A 434 -35.77 -1.17 -11.16
CA VAL A 434 -35.38 0.22 -11.41
C VAL A 434 -34.75 0.35 -12.79
N ASP A 435 -33.86 -0.56 -13.16
CA ASP A 435 -33.24 -0.58 -14.49
C ASP A 435 -34.27 -0.80 -15.60
N ALA A 436 -35.26 -1.67 -15.38
CA ALA A 436 -36.35 -1.89 -16.33
C ALA A 436 -37.21 -0.64 -16.49
N GLY A 437 -37.58 0.04 -15.40
CA GLY A 437 -38.33 1.30 -15.43
C GLY A 437 -37.57 2.46 -16.09
N ASN A 438 -36.25 2.54 -15.87
CA ASN A 438 -35.39 3.53 -16.51
C ASN A 438 -35.19 3.28 -18.00
N LYS A 439 -35.13 2.01 -18.44
CA LYS A 439 -35.10 1.68 -19.87
C LYS A 439 -36.39 2.08 -20.58
N VAL A 440 -37.54 1.79 -19.98
CA VAL A 440 -38.84 2.18 -20.54
C VAL A 440 -38.95 3.69 -20.66
N SER A 441 -38.55 4.46 -19.64
CA SER A 441 -38.58 5.93 -19.70
C SER A 441 -37.58 6.53 -20.70
N ARG A 442 -36.40 5.92 -20.90
CA ARG A 442 -35.46 6.32 -21.96
C ARG A 442 -36.01 6.03 -23.36
N GLU A 443 -36.60 4.85 -23.58
CA GLU A 443 -37.25 4.50 -24.85
C GLU A 443 -38.45 5.41 -25.13
N GLU A 444 -39.21 5.81 -24.11
CA GLU A 444 -40.30 6.79 -24.21
C GLU A 444 -39.79 8.20 -24.54
N LEU A 445 -38.67 8.65 -23.94
CA LEU A 445 -38.02 9.92 -24.27
C LEU A 445 -37.46 9.94 -25.70
N GLU A 446 -36.84 8.85 -26.15
CA GLU A 446 -36.38 8.70 -27.54
C GLU A 446 -37.55 8.59 -28.54
N ALA A 447 -38.66 7.96 -28.14
CA ALA A 447 -39.90 7.92 -28.90
C ALA A 447 -40.54 9.31 -29.02
N LEU A 448 -40.49 10.13 -27.97
CA LEU A 448 -40.95 11.52 -27.99
C LEU A 448 -40.07 12.41 -28.90
N TRP A 449 -38.76 12.18 -28.92
CA TRP A 449 -37.83 12.86 -29.84
C TRP A 449 -38.01 12.43 -31.31
N THR A 450 -38.30 11.16 -31.57
CA THR A 450 -38.55 10.65 -32.92
C THR A 450 -39.94 10.96 -33.47
N THR A 451 -40.93 11.21 -32.60
CA THR A 451 -42.29 11.61 -33.02
C THR A 451 -42.47 13.11 -33.21
N GLY A 452 -41.44 13.93 -32.95
CA GLY A 452 -41.42 15.34 -33.33
C GLY A 452 -42.41 16.23 -32.58
N ALA A 453 -42.73 15.89 -31.32
CA ALA A 453 -43.47 16.81 -30.45
C ALA A 453 -42.53 17.92 -29.96
N VAL A 454 -42.38 18.97 -30.76
CA VAL A 454 -41.80 20.24 -30.35
C VAL A 454 -42.67 20.79 -29.21
N LEU A 455 -42.15 20.78 -27.99
CA LEU A 455 -42.66 21.66 -26.94
C LEU A 455 -42.10 23.06 -27.23
N ASP A 456 -42.91 23.88 -27.89
CA ASP A 456 -42.66 25.32 -27.99
C ASP A 456 -42.90 25.96 -26.61
N ALA A 457 -41.81 26.55 -26.09
CA ALA A 457 -41.67 27.54 -25.00
C ALA A 457 -41.96 27.12 -23.55
#